data_AF-A0A4Q3ACX5-F1
#
_entry.id   AF-A0A4Q3ACX5-F1
#
_cell.length_a   1.000
_cell.length_b   1.000
_cell.length_c   1.000
_cell.angle_alpha   90.00
_cell.angle_beta   90.00
_cell.angle_gamma   90.00
#
_symmetry.space_group_name_H-M   'P 1'
#
loop_
_entity.id
_entity.type
_entity.pdbx_description
1 polymer ?
#
loop_
_entity_poly.entity_id
_entity_poly.type
_entity_poly.pdbx_seq_one_letter_code
_entity_poly.pdbx_strand_id
1 'polypeptide(L)'
;MNPPTLDRRGFFRVTALASGGFLLGWNAEAAEEAAAATFSPNAFIRITPEGLVTILAKNPEVGQGVKTSLPMIVAEELEIPWEKVTVEQAPVNQAAFGQQMAGGSMSTPNNYDRLRRMGAIARTMLVEAAAKEWGVSPDECEAVAGEVIHKRSGKKLGYGALAAAASKLPVPDEKSVKLKKVEEFKLLGKRIGGVDNPQIVTGQPLFGIDQKHP
;
A
#
# COMPACT_ATOMS: atom_id res chain seq x y z
N MET A 1 -45.55 33.75 -8.74
CA MET A 1 -44.71 32.63 -8.26
C MET A 1 -43.63 32.41 -9.30
N ASN A 2 -42.36 32.65 -8.97
CA ASN A 2 -41.25 32.41 -9.91
C ASN A 2 -41.03 30.89 -10.04
N PRO A 3 -40.77 30.37 -11.25
CA PRO A 3 -40.48 28.96 -11.44
C PRO A 3 -39.16 28.57 -10.75
N PRO A 4 -39.04 27.35 -10.21
CA PRO A 4 -37.81 26.89 -9.58
C PRO A 4 -36.68 26.85 -10.63
N THR A 5 -35.60 27.58 -10.38
CA THR A 5 -34.38 27.53 -11.20
C THR A 5 -33.65 26.22 -10.91
N LEU A 6 -33.72 25.27 -11.84
CA LEU A 6 -32.92 24.05 -11.80
C LEU A 6 -31.46 24.41 -12.09
N ASP A 7 -30.56 24.12 -11.15
CA ASP A 7 -29.11 24.26 -11.43
C ASP A 7 -28.63 23.14 -12.36
N ARG A 8 -27.42 23.30 -12.93
CA ARG A 8 -26.83 22.33 -13.87
C ARG A 8 -26.78 20.91 -13.27
N ARG A 9 -26.51 20.78 -11.97
CA ARG A 9 -26.43 19.52 -11.23
C ARG A 9 -27.80 18.88 -11.02
N GLY A 10 -28.83 19.71 -10.80
CA GLY A 10 -30.24 19.32 -10.73
C GLY A 10 -30.76 18.81 -12.07
N PHE A 11 -30.38 19.47 -13.17
CA PHE A 11 -30.70 19.00 -14.52
C PHE A 11 -30.15 17.59 -14.78
N PHE A 12 -28.85 17.35 -14.53
CA PHE A 12 -28.22 16.04 -14.75
C PHE A 12 -28.86 14.90 -13.93
N ARG A 13 -29.26 15.17 -12.68
CA ARG A 13 -29.93 14.17 -11.82
C ARG A 13 -31.31 13.79 -12.36
N VAL A 14 -32.07 14.77 -12.84
CA VAL A 14 -33.43 14.53 -13.36
C VAL A 14 -33.37 13.82 -14.72
N THR A 15 -32.46 14.21 -15.61
CA THR A 15 -32.30 13.52 -16.91
C THR A 15 -31.76 12.10 -16.77
N ALA A 16 -30.87 11.82 -15.81
CA ALA A 16 -30.34 10.47 -15.58
C ALA A 16 -31.41 9.46 -15.11
N LEU A 17 -32.44 9.94 -14.40
CA LEU A 17 -33.57 9.10 -13.97
C LEU A 17 -34.61 8.88 -15.08
N ALA A 18 -34.76 9.82 -16.02
CA ALA A 18 -35.75 9.76 -17.08
C ALA A 18 -35.31 8.95 -18.32
N SER A 19 -34.01 8.88 -18.59
CA SER A 19 -33.46 7.99 -19.62
C SER A 19 -32.85 6.77 -18.95
N GLY A 20 -33.63 5.67 -18.83
CA GLY A 20 -33.20 4.38 -18.30
C GLY A 20 -32.09 3.69 -19.11
N GLY A 21 -30.96 4.36 -19.27
CA GLY A 21 -29.90 4.04 -20.22
C GLY A 21 -28.60 4.79 -19.91
N PHE A 22 -28.12 4.69 -18.68
CA PHE A 22 -26.68 4.78 -18.39
C PHE A 22 -26.35 3.88 -17.20
N LEU A 23 -26.48 2.57 -17.41
CA LEU A 23 -25.96 1.52 -16.54
C LEU A 23 -24.45 1.35 -16.75
N LEU A 24 -23.68 2.44 -16.64
CA LEU A 24 -22.26 2.37 -16.33
C LEU A 24 -22.13 2.76 -14.87
N GLY A 25 -22.29 1.73 -14.04
CA GLY A 25 -22.37 1.80 -12.61
C GLY A 25 -21.18 2.52 -12.00
N TRP A 26 -21.43 3.72 -11.49
CA TRP A 26 -20.73 4.22 -10.32
C TRP A 26 -21.37 3.56 -9.10
N ASN A 27 -21.00 2.30 -8.84
CA ASN A 27 -21.39 1.63 -7.62
C ASN A 27 -20.55 2.20 -6.47
N ALA A 28 -21.01 3.31 -5.87
CA ALA A 28 -20.37 3.90 -4.71
C ALA A 28 -20.25 2.88 -3.56
N GLU A 29 -21.24 2.00 -3.40
CA GLU A 29 -21.20 0.89 -2.44
C GLU A 29 -20.10 -0.13 -2.76
N ALA A 30 -19.85 -0.46 -4.04
CA ALA A 30 -18.75 -1.36 -4.40
C ALA A 30 -17.38 -0.71 -4.17
N ALA A 31 -17.26 0.61 -4.37
CA ALA A 31 -16.04 1.36 -4.06
C ALA A 31 -15.81 1.49 -2.54
N GLU A 32 -16.89 1.65 -1.76
CA GLU A 32 -16.86 1.71 -0.30
C GLU A 32 -16.58 0.34 0.32
N GLU A 33 -17.11 -0.74 -0.25
CA GLU A 33 -16.85 -2.12 0.16
C GLU A 33 -15.44 -2.59 -0.24
N ALA A 34 -14.94 -2.20 -1.41
CA ALA A 34 -13.53 -2.40 -1.79
C ALA A 34 -12.57 -1.60 -0.90
N ALA A 35 -12.94 -0.38 -0.50
CA ALA A 35 -12.18 0.40 0.49
C ALA A 35 -12.22 -0.26 1.89
N ALA A 36 -13.37 -0.81 2.30
CA ALA A 36 -13.52 -1.54 3.56
C ALA A 36 -12.77 -2.88 3.58
N ALA A 37 -12.58 -3.51 2.42
CA ALA A 37 -11.84 -4.77 2.28
C ALA A 37 -10.32 -4.57 2.09
N THR A 38 -9.87 -3.32 1.94
CA THR A 38 -8.45 -3.00 1.76
C THR A 38 -7.69 -3.10 3.09
N PHE A 39 -6.66 -3.93 3.13
CA PHE A 39 -5.81 -4.10 4.29
C PHE A 39 -4.78 -2.97 4.38
N SER A 40 -4.87 -2.16 5.44
CA SER A 40 -3.95 -1.05 5.71
C SER A 40 -3.51 -1.07 7.19
N PRO A 41 -2.57 -1.94 7.59
CA PRO A 41 -2.21 -2.15 8.99
C PRO A 41 -1.47 -0.95 9.62
N ASN A 42 -0.96 -0.05 8.79
CA ASN A 42 -0.31 1.19 9.16
C ASN A 42 -0.36 2.15 7.97
N ALA A 43 0.19 3.37 8.14
CA ALA A 43 0.14 4.42 7.13
C ALA A 43 0.95 4.11 5.84
N PHE A 44 1.83 3.10 5.85
CA PHE A 44 2.80 2.87 4.77
C PHE A 44 2.37 1.80 3.78
N ILE A 45 1.43 0.92 4.15
CA ILE A 45 1.10 -0.27 3.36
C ILE A 45 -0.38 -0.28 3.10
N ARG A 46 -0.75 -0.54 1.84
CA ARG A 46 -2.11 -0.78 1.41
C ARG A 46 -2.14 -2.02 0.52
N ILE A 47 -2.98 -2.99 0.85
CA ILE A 47 -3.15 -4.23 0.07
C ILE A 47 -4.63 -4.39 -0.25
N THR A 48 -4.97 -4.38 -1.54
CA THR A 48 -6.35 -4.56 -1.99
C THR A 48 -6.72 -6.05 -2.06
N PRO A 49 -8.02 -6.41 -2.06
CA PRO A 49 -8.46 -7.80 -2.21
C PRO A 49 -7.95 -8.48 -3.50
N GLU A 50 -7.70 -7.71 -4.55
CA GLU A 50 -7.14 -8.17 -5.82
C GLU A 50 -5.63 -8.48 -5.73
N GLY A 51 -5.00 -8.17 -4.59
CA GLY A 51 -3.59 -8.43 -4.33
C GLY A 51 -2.65 -7.30 -4.78
N LEU A 52 -3.18 -6.10 -5.06
CA LEU A 52 -2.34 -4.95 -5.37
C LEU A 52 -1.70 -4.43 -4.08
N VAL A 53 -0.37 -4.49 -4.01
CA VAL A 53 0.42 -4.02 -2.88
C VAL A 53 0.97 -2.63 -3.19
N THR A 54 0.52 -1.63 -2.44
CA THR A 54 1.03 -0.26 -2.51
C THR A 54 1.84 0.08 -1.26
N ILE A 55 3.03 0.66 -1.46
CA ILE A 55 3.87 1.16 -0.38
C ILE A 55 4.04 2.68 -0.53
N LEU A 56 3.71 3.42 0.52
CA LEU A 56 3.78 4.88 0.53
C LEU A 56 5.20 5.34 0.90
N ALA A 57 5.82 6.09 0.01
CA ALA A 57 7.11 6.73 0.23
C ALA A 57 6.93 8.01 1.05
N LYS A 58 7.34 7.99 2.33
CA LYS A 58 7.14 9.13 3.23
C LYS A 58 7.99 10.36 2.94
N ASN A 59 9.26 10.18 2.57
CA ASN A 59 10.18 11.29 2.38
C ASN A 59 10.01 11.89 0.98
N PRO A 60 10.21 13.21 0.83
CA PRO A 60 10.23 13.83 -0.49
C PRO A 60 11.43 13.32 -1.30
N GLU A 61 11.17 13.01 -2.56
CA GLU A 61 12.18 12.67 -3.57
C GLU A 61 12.75 13.95 -4.18
N VAL A 62 14.07 14.08 -4.16
CA VAL A 62 14.81 15.22 -4.74
C VAL A 62 15.99 14.77 -5.61
N GLY A 63 16.00 13.50 -6.03
CA GLY A 63 17.00 12.89 -6.92
C GLY A 63 17.91 11.87 -6.23
N GLN A 64 17.72 11.61 -4.93
CA GLN A 64 18.54 10.68 -4.15
C GLN A 64 18.00 9.24 -4.17
N GLY A 65 16.78 9.01 -4.66
CA GLY A 65 16.17 7.68 -4.77
C GLY A 65 15.53 7.16 -3.49
N VAL A 66 15.13 8.03 -2.55
CA VAL A 66 14.42 7.64 -1.31
C VAL A 66 13.01 7.13 -1.58
N LYS A 67 12.36 7.58 -2.66
CA LYS A 67 11.06 7.05 -3.08
C LYS A 67 11.17 5.59 -3.52
N THR A 68 12.36 5.09 -3.84
CA THR A 68 12.59 3.67 -4.16
C THR A 68 13.16 2.94 -2.95
N SER A 69 14.27 3.43 -2.40
CA SER A 69 15.01 2.74 -1.35
C SER A 69 14.26 2.60 -0.02
N LEU A 70 13.43 3.59 0.38
CA LEU A 70 12.67 3.46 1.62
C LEU A 70 11.53 2.45 1.51
N PRO A 71 10.69 2.45 0.45
CA PRO A 71 9.72 1.38 0.23
C PRO A 71 10.32 -0.02 0.08
N MET A 72 11.53 -0.15 -0.47
CA MET A 72 12.23 -1.45 -0.54
C MET A 72 12.46 -2.07 0.85
N ILE A 73 12.69 -1.25 1.89
CA ILE A 73 12.85 -1.73 3.27
C ILE A 73 11.56 -2.37 3.77
N VAL A 74 10.43 -1.73 3.46
CA VAL A 74 9.10 -2.25 3.81
C VAL A 74 8.81 -3.52 3.03
N ALA A 75 9.08 -3.54 1.71
CA ALA A 75 8.87 -4.69 0.84
C ALA A 75 9.67 -5.92 1.25
N GLU A 76 10.93 -5.72 1.67
CA GLU A 76 11.80 -6.79 2.18
C GLU A 76 11.17 -7.51 3.38
N GLU A 77 10.71 -6.74 4.37
CA GLU A 77 10.07 -7.30 5.55
C GLU A 77 8.66 -7.82 5.25
N LEU A 78 7.98 -7.27 4.26
CA LEU A 78 6.68 -7.75 3.83
C LEU A 78 6.77 -9.07 3.02
N GLU A 79 7.97 -9.56 2.68
CA GLU A 79 8.17 -10.77 1.84
C GLU A 79 7.45 -10.66 0.48
N ILE A 80 7.43 -9.47 -0.12
CA ILE A 80 6.83 -9.21 -1.44
C ILE A 80 7.94 -8.96 -2.49
N PRO A 81 7.89 -9.60 -3.67
CA PRO A 81 8.81 -9.29 -4.77
C PRO A 81 8.60 -7.86 -5.23
N TRP A 82 9.68 -7.17 -5.57
CA TRP A 82 9.64 -5.76 -5.92
C TRP A 82 8.76 -5.48 -7.15
N GLU A 83 8.69 -6.42 -8.08
CA GLU A 83 7.90 -6.33 -9.31
C GLU A 83 6.39 -6.31 -9.04
N LYS A 84 5.96 -6.72 -7.84
CA LYS A 84 4.55 -6.68 -7.40
C LYS A 84 4.23 -5.45 -6.54
N VAL A 85 5.20 -4.57 -6.30
CA VAL A 85 5.02 -3.38 -5.47
C VAL A 85 4.74 -2.16 -6.34
N THR A 86 3.65 -1.47 -6.03
CA THR A 86 3.42 -0.10 -6.51
C THR A 86 3.88 0.88 -5.44
N VAL A 87 4.60 1.92 -5.84
CA VAL A 87 5.03 2.98 -4.92
C VAL A 87 4.26 4.25 -5.20
N GLU A 88 3.70 4.84 -4.14
CA GLU A 88 3.04 6.14 -4.19
C GLU A 88 3.75 7.14 -3.27
N GLN A 89 3.78 8.41 -3.65
CA GLN A 89 4.26 9.46 -2.75
C GLN A 89 3.25 9.63 -1.61
N ALA A 90 3.72 9.57 -0.36
CA ALA A 90 2.85 9.83 0.78
C ALA A 90 2.39 11.31 0.80
N PRO A 91 1.16 11.60 1.21
CA PRO A 91 0.74 12.98 1.47
C PRO A 91 1.55 13.58 2.61
N VAL A 92 1.57 14.92 2.70
CA VAL A 92 2.17 15.62 3.83
C VAL A 92 1.27 15.43 5.06
N ASN A 93 1.65 14.52 5.95
CA ASN A 93 0.96 14.21 7.19
C ASN A 93 1.95 13.72 8.24
N GLN A 94 2.39 14.64 9.10
CA GLN A 94 3.39 14.36 10.13
C GLN A 94 2.90 13.40 11.22
N ALA A 95 1.58 13.38 11.51
CA ALA A 95 1.02 12.47 12.50
C ALA A 95 1.12 11.01 12.04
N ALA A 96 0.84 10.75 10.75
CA ALA A 96 0.91 9.42 10.19
C ALA A 96 2.36 8.97 9.88
N PHE A 97 3.16 9.84 9.25
CA PHE A 97 4.45 9.47 8.68
C PHE A 97 5.67 9.93 9.49
N GLY A 98 5.46 10.72 10.55
CA GLY A 98 6.52 11.46 11.22
C GLY A 98 7.11 12.55 10.32
N GLN A 99 8.33 13.01 10.62
CA GLN A 99 8.99 14.04 9.82
C GLN A 99 9.19 13.58 8.36
N GLN A 100 8.78 14.42 7.42
CA GLN A 100 8.91 14.23 5.97
C GLN A 100 9.82 15.32 5.40
N MET A 101 11.13 15.07 5.37
CA MET A 101 12.13 16.02 4.88
C MET A 101 13.23 15.32 4.07
N ALA A 102 13.93 16.05 3.21
CA ALA A 102 15.17 15.60 2.58
C ALA A 102 16.31 16.53 3.02
N GLY A 103 17.37 15.97 3.59
CA GLY A 103 18.52 16.73 4.08
C GLY A 103 19.35 15.97 5.12
N GLY A 104 20.60 16.42 5.32
CA GLY A 104 21.50 15.90 6.36
C GLY A 104 21.92 14.44 6.23
N SER A 105 21.67 13.80 5.08
CA SER A 105 21.90 12.35 4.87
C SER A 105 21.17 11.44 5.87
N MET A 106 20.06 11.93 6.45
CA MET A 106 19.34 11.23 7.51
C MET A 106 18.12 10.42 7.05
N SER A 107 17.77 10.44 5.76
CA SER A 107 16.56 9.74 5.27
C SER A 107 16.57 8.25 5.56
N THR A 108 17.65 7.52 5.28
CA THR A 108 17.73 6.09 5.61
C THR A 108 17.96 5.86 7.11
N PRO A 109 18.97 6.48 7.76
CA PRO A 109 19.24 6.24 9.18
C PRO A 109 18.04 6.48 10.11
N ASN A 110 17.26 7.54 9.88
CA ASN A 110 16.11 7.86 10.74
C ASN A 110 14.89 6.95 10.50
N ASN A 111 14.84 6.22 9.39
CA ASN A 111 13.64 5.50 8.97
C ASN A 111 13.84 3.98 8.90
N TYR A 112 15.08 3.49 8.83
CA TYR A 112 15.38 2.10 8.58
C TYR A 112 14.62 1.15 9.53
N ASP A 113 14.83 1.27 10.84
CA ASP A 113 14.22 0.34 11.80
C ASP A 113 12.70 0.44 11.85
N ARG A 114 12.15 1.66 11.74
CA ARG A 114 10.69 1.85 11.77
C ARG A 114 10.05 1.23 10.53
N LEU A 115 10.59 1.48 9.34
CA LEU A 115 10.05 0.91 8.10
C LEU A 115 10.16 -0.62 8.07
N ARG A 116 11.24 -1.18 8.64
CA ARG A 116 11.33 -2.63 8.81
C ARG A 116 10.20 -3.18 9.68
N ARG A 117 9.92 -2.52 10.81
CA ARG A 117 8.79 -2.88 11.68
C ARG A 117 7.45 -2.77 10.96
N MET A 118 7.22 -1.73 10.17
CA MET A 118 5.97 -1.56 9.43
C MET A 118 5.72 -2.72 8.45
N GLY A 119 6.75 -3.17 7.74
CA GLY A 119 6.66 -4.36 6.88
C GLY A 119 6.44 -5.65 7.66
N ALA A 120 7.16 -5.83 8.78
CA ALA A 120 7.04 -7.02 9.63
C ALA A 120 5.67 -7.13 10.33
N ILE A 121 5.08 -6.00 10.74
CA ILE A 121 3.71 -5.94 11.28
C ILE A 121 2.71 -6.47 10.25
N ALA A 122 2.77 -5.94 9.03
CA ALA A 122 1.87 -6.36 7.96
C ALA A 122 2.04 -7.85 7.65
N ARG A 123 3.28 -8.34 7.53
CA ARG A 123 3.57 -9.77 7.34
C ARG A 123 3.00 -10.62 8.47
N THR A 124 3.17 -10.21 9.72
CA THR A 124 2.69 -10.95 10.90
C THR A 124 1.18 -11.09 10.88
N MET A 125 0.45 -10.01 10.59
CA MET A 125 -1.01 -10.03 10.51
C MET A 125 -1.51 -10.90 9.34
N LEU A 126 -0.84 -10.87 8.19
CA LEU A 126 -1.20 -11.72 7.05
C LEU A 126 -0.99 -13.21 7.37
N VAL A 127 0.13 -13.55 8.04
CA VAL A 127 0.41 -14.91 8.49
C VAL A 127 -0.62 -15.37 9.52
N GLU A 128 -0.99 -14.52 10.47
CA GLU A 128 -2.02 -14.82 11.46
C GLU A 128 -3.39 -15.03 10.82
N ALA A 129 -3.76 -14.20 9.82
CA ALA A 129 -5.01 -14.35 9.09
C ALA A 129 -5.06 -15.69 8.33
N ALA A 130 -3.98 -16.08 7.66
CA ALA A 130 -3.90 -17.36 6.96
C ALA A 130 -3.96 -18.55 7.93
N ALA A 131 -3.27 -18.45 9.07
CA ALA A 131 -3.28 -19.47 10.10
C ALA A 131 -4.70 -19.70 10.66
N LYS A 132 -5.45 -18.61 10.89
CA LYS A 132 -6.86 -18.66 11.30
C LYS A 132 -7.75 -19.29 10.24
N GLU A 133 -7.58 -18.92 8.97
CA GLU A 133 -8.33 -19.48 7.84
C GLU A 133 -8.13 -21.00 7.73
N TRP A 134 -6.92 -21.49 8.01
CA TRP A 134 -6.59 -22.92 7.93
C TRP A 134 -6.78 -23.69 9.23
N GLY A 135 -7.04 -23.01 10.35
CA GLY A 135 -7.13 -23.63 11.67
C GLY A 135 -5.80 -24.24 12.16
N VAL A 136 -4.67 -23.61 11.83
CA VAL A 136 -3.31 -24.08 12.17
C VAL A 136 -2.56 -23.04 13.01
N SER A 137 -1.40 -23.42 13.57
CA SER A 137 -0.53 -22.45 14.26
C SER A 137 0.12 -21.47 13.26
N PRO A 138 0.24 -20.17 13.60
CA PRO A 138 1.01 -19.21 12.79
C PRO A 138 2.46 -19.64 12.53
N ASP A 139 3.08 -20.39 13.43
CA ASP A 139 4.46 -20.89 13.28
C ASP A 139 4.61 -21.95 12.18
N GLU A 140 3.50 -22.60 11.77
CA GLU A 140 3.48 -23.53 10.64
C GLU A 140 3.33 -22.82 9.29
N CYS A 141 3.10 -21.50 9.31
CA CYS A 141 2.87 -20.67 8.14
C CYS A 141 4.11 -19.81 7.84
N GLU A 142 4.40 -19.62 6.56
CA GLU A 142 5.52 -18.79 6.10
C GLU A 142 5.06 -17.83 5.01
N ALA A 143 5.43 -16.56 5.14
CA ALA A 143 5.23 -15.57 4.10
C ALA A 143 6.37 -15.64 3.08
N VAL A 144 6.05 -15.85 1.81
CA VAL A 144 7.00 -15.95 0.71
C VAL A 144 6.40 -15.34 -0.55
N ALA A 145 7.12 -14.41 -1.18
CA ALA A 145 6.80 -13.87 -2.51
C ALA A 145 5.38 -13.28 -2.68
N GLY A 146 4.83 -12.66 -1.62
CA GLY A 146 3.50 -12.07 -1.60
C GLY A 146 2.36 -13.05 -1.31
N GLU A 147 2.71 -14.24 -0.80
CA GLU A 147 1.79 -15.30 -0.44
C GLU A 147 2.14 -15.81 0.96
N VAL A 148 1.16 -16.36 1.68
CA VAL A 148 1.40 -17.17 2.87
C VAL A 148 1.24 -18.62 2.49
N ILE A 149 2.16 -19.47 2.96
CA ILE A 149 2.23 -20.90 2.67
C ILE A 149 2.21 -21.67 3.99
N HIS A 150 1.34 -22.68 4.10
CA HIS A 150 1.39 -23.64 5.18
C HIS A 150 2.38 -24.76 4.85
N LYS A 151 3.49 -24.86 5.60
CA LYS A 151 4.62 -25.76 5.26
C LYS A 151 4.22 -27.23 5.17
N ARG A 152 3.34 -27.68 6.07
CA ARG A 152 2.98 -29.10 6.19
C ARG A 152 1.99 -29.56 5.14
N SER A 153 1.01 -28.72 4.76
CA SER A 153 -0.02 -29.10 3.79
C SER A 153 0.22 -28.54 2.38
N GLY A 154 1.18 -27.63 2.19
CA GLY A 154 1.44 -26.97 0.91
C GLY A 154 0.33 -26.01 0.46
N LYS A 155 -0.64 -25.70 1.32
CA LYS A 155 -1.71 -24.72 1.02
C LYS A 155 -1.08 -23.34 0.92
N LYS A 156 -1.57 -22.52 0.00
CA LYS A 156 -1.10 -21.15 -0.21
C LYS A 156 -2.26 -20.19 -0.43
N LEU A 157 -2.12 -18.98 0.08
CA LEU A 157 -3.04 -17.87 -0.14
C LEU A 157 -2.24 -16.61 -0.43
N GLY A 158 -2.62 -15.89 -1.50
CA GLY A 158 -2.04 -14.58 -1.80
C GLY A 158 -2.48 -13.51 -0.81
N TYR A 159 -1.71 -12.44 -0.67
CA TYR A 159 -2.04 -11.36 0.27
C TYR A 159 -3.38 -10.70 0.01
N GLY A 160 -3.84 -10.61 -1.24
CA GLY A 160 -5.17 -10.07 -1.57
C GLY A 160 -6.30 -10.89 -0.95
N ALA A 161 -6.23 -12.23 -1.06
CA ALA A 161 -7.22 -13.12 -0.44
C ALA A 161 -7.24 -13.01 1.09
N LEU A 162 -6.11 -12.66 1.69
CA LEU A 162 -5.97 -12.48 3.13
C LEU A 162 -6.30 -11.07 3.61
N ALA A 163 -6.40 -10.08 2.72
CA ALA A 163 -6.51 -8.67 3.07
C ALA A 163 -7.73 -8.38 3.97
N ALA A 164 -8.91 -8.86 3.56
CA ALA A 164 -10.15 -8.66 4.31
C ALA A 164 -10.19 -9.38 5.67
N ALA A 165 -9.47 -10.50 5.80
CA ALA A 165 -9.35 -11.21 7.07
C ALA A 165 -8.33 -10.53 8.00
N ALA A 166 -7.18 -10.13 7.45
CA ALA A 166 -6.12 -9.45 8.17
C ALA A 166 -6.54 -8.06 8.67
N SER A 167 -7.39 -7.34 7.94
CA SER A 167 -7.89 -6.01 8.35
C SER A 167 -8.74 -6.03 9.62
N LYS A 168 -9.29 -7.20 9.99
CA LYS A 168 -10.08 -7.40 11.21
C LYS A 168 -9.23 -7.78 12.43
N LEU A 169 -7.94 -8.04 12.24
CA LEU A 169 -7.04 -8.41 13.31
C LEU A 169 -6.51 -7.18 14.05
N PRO A 170 -6.25 -7.29 15.37
CA PRO A 170 -5.57 -6.23 16.08
C PRO A 170 -4.15 -6.06 15.53
N VAL A 171 -3.71 -4.82 15.40
CA VAL A 171 -2.33 -4.52 14.96
C VAL A 171 -1.38 -4.86 16.11
N PRO A 172 -0.38 -5.74 15.92
CA PRO A 172 0.62 -6.06 16.93
C PRO A 172 1.47 -4.84 17.35
N ASP A 173 2.02 -4.88 18.56
CA ASP A 173 2.94 -3.84 19.03
C ASP A 173 4.23 -3.83 18.20
N GLU A 174 4.71 -2.63 17.83
CA GLU A 174 5.88 -2.47 16.94
C GLU A 174 7.16 -3.11 17.49
N LYS A 175 7.30 -3.26 18.82
CA LYS A 175 8.49 -3.86 19.44
C LYS A 175 8.41 -5.38 19.52
N SER A 176 7.20 -5.93 19.46
CA SER A 176 6.94 -7.37 19.54
C SER A 176 7.19 -8.12 18.23
N VAL A 177 7.14 -7.43 17.08
CA VAL A 177 7.30 -8.09 15.79
C VAL A 177 8.73 -8.56 15.55
N LYS A 178 8.85 -9.80 15.08
CA LYS A 178 10.14 -10.38 14.70
C LYS A 178 10.57 -9.80 13.36
N LEU A 179 11.72 -9.12 13.34
CA LEU A 179 12.36 -8.66 12.11
C LEU A 179 13.14 -9.80 11.47
N LYS A 180 13.28 -9.74 10.14
CA LYS A 180 14.21 -10.64 9.42
C LYS A 180 15.64 -10.44 9.89
N LYS A 181 16.48 -11.44 9.73
CA LYS A 181 17.93 -11.24 9.87
C LYS A 181 18.50 -10.71 8.56
N VAL A 182 19.65 -10.03 8.62
CA VAL A 182 20.26 -9.42 7.43
C VAL A 182 20.62 -10.50 6.40
N GLU A 183 20.96 -11.70 6.87
CA GLU A 183 21.31 -12.85 6.03
C GLU A 183 20.09 -13.42 5.27
N GLU A 184 18.87 -13.08 5.71
CA GLU A 184 17.60 -13.50 5.10
C GLU A 184 17.11 -12.49 4.05
N PHE A 185 17.82 -11.38 3.85
CA PHE A 185 17.41 -10.34 2.91
C PHE A 185 17.50 -10.80 1.46
N LYS A 186 16.43 -10.57 0.70
CA LYS A 186 16.29 -10.97 -0.71
C LYS A 186 16.27 -9.80 -1.68
N LEU A 187 15.88 -8.61 -1.22
CA LEU A 187 15.71 -7.37 -1.98
C LEU A 187 16.75 -6.32 -1.56
N LEU A 188 16.95 -6.10 -0.26
CA LEU A 188 17.95 -5.16 0.24
C LEU A 188 19.36 -5.61 -0.12
N GLY A 189 20.19 -4.68 -0.60
CA GLY A 189 21.52 -4.95 -1.14
C GLY A 189 21.54 -5.19 -2.66
N LYS A 190 20.37 -5.31 -3.32
CA LYS A 190 20.29 -5.37 -4.79
C LYS A 190 20.18 -3.98 -5.41
N ARG A 191 20.72 -3.84 -6.62
CA ARG A 191 20.55 -2.63 -7.44
C ARG A 191 19.17 -2.66 -8.11
N ILE A 192 18.31 -1.72 -7.69
CA ILE A 192 16.97 -1.52 -8.25
C ILE A 192 16.91 -0.11 -8.86
N GLY A 193 16.30 0.00 -10.05
CA GLY A 193 16.09 1.28 -10.72
C GLY A 193 15.04 2.14 -10.00
N GLY A 194 15.16 3.46 -10.11
CA GLY A 194 14.20 4.38 -9.48
C GLY A 194 12.80 4.22 -10.06
N VAL A 195 11.77 4.20 -9.20
CA VAL A 195 10.37 4.03 -9.62
C VAL A 195 9.88 5.12 -10.57
N ASP A 196 10.41 6.34 -10.45
CA ASP A 196 10.06 7.48 -11.30
C ASP A 196 10.96 7.57 -12.55
N ASN A 197 12.03 6.79 -12.65
CA ASN A 197 12.99 6.89 -13.76
C ASN A 197 12.33 6.80 -15.15
N PRO A 198 11.40 5.86 -15.42
CA PRO A 198 10.74 5.80 -16.73
C PRO A 198 9.98 7.09 -17.06
N GLN A 199 9.30 7.69 -16.09
CA GLN A 199 8.57 8.94 -16.27
C GLN A 199 9.54 10.12 -16.50
N ILE A 200 10.66 10.16 -15.77
CA ILE A 200 11.69 11.21 -15.89
C ILE A 200 12.31 11.19 -17.28
N VAL A 201 12.74 10.02 -17.76
CA VAL A 201 13.43 9.91 -19.07
C VAL A 201 12.50 10.09 -20.27
N THR A 202 11.18 9.94 -20.07
CA THR A 202 10.17 10.16 -21.11
C THR A 202 9.56 11.56 -21.08
N GLY A 203 9.99 12.44 -20.16
CA GLY A 203 9.51 13.81 -20.05
C GLY A 203 8.05 13.92 -19.61
N GLN A 204 7.55 12.92 -18.87
CA GLN A 204 6.22 13.00 -18.27
C GLN A 204 6.24 14.04 -17.13
N PRO A 205 5.13 14.76 -16.87
CA PRO A 205 5.09 15.82 -15.86
C PRO A 205 5.51 15.31 -14.49
N LEU A 206 6.66 15.77 -14.02
CA LEU A 206 7.28 15.32 -12.77
C LEU A 206 7.92 16.47 -12.01
N PHE A 207 8.32 17.53 -12.71
CA PHE A 207 9.00 18.65 -12.09
C PHE A 207 7.98 19.67 -11.59
N GLY A 208 8.35 20.40 -10.53
CA GLY A 208 7.49 21.44 -9.97
C GLY A 208 7.08 22.52 -10.97
N ILE A 209 7.84 22.69 -12.06
CA ILE A 209 7.50 23.60 -13.16
C ILE A 209 6.35 23.09 -14.04
N ASP A 210 6.10 21.78 -14.05
CA ASP A 210 5.06 21.12 -14.86
C ASP A 210 3.74 20.98 -14.08
N GLN A 211 3.73 21.32 -12.79
CA GLN A 211 2.53 21.25 -11.96
C GLN A 211 1.51 22.30 -12.36
N LYS A 212 0.27 21.86 -12.61
CA LYS A 212 -0.87 22.74 -12.81
C LYS A 212 -1.71 22.74 -11.54
N HIS A 213 -1.70 23.87 -10.82
CA HIS A 213 -2.63 24.06 -9.72
C HIS A 213 -4.07 24.19 -10.24
N PRO A 214 -5.06 23.60 -9.54
CA PRO A 214 -6.48 23.78 -9.85
C PRO A 214 -6.97 25.20 -9.59
#